data_AF-A0A077PSV7-F1
#
_entry.id   AF-A0A077PSV7-F1
#
_cell.length_a   1.000
_cell.length_b   1.000
_cell.length_c   1.000
_cell.angle_alpha   90.00
_cell.angle_beta   90.00
_cell.angle_gamma   90.00
#
_symmetry.space_group_name_H-M   'P 1'
#
loop_
_entity.id
_entity.type
_entity.pdbx_description
1 polymer ?
#
loop_
_entity_poly.entity_id
_entity_poly.type
_entity_poly.pdbx_seq_one_letter_code
_entity_poly.pdbx_strand_id
1 'polypeptide(L)'
;MCLAYQNMAQARVTVHMTFAHYLDACNFPEGNPEANPTQEKIDVYYIDSKTHEDNTEIHFALSSPADLQGIRIPTRQIHSLCTWCMRGLYRKSPCNYTGDRYFDEDGNPTHDPSRDSCGGLMSDCKARHGEAAQLPFGGFPGSALLRK
;
A
#
# COMPACT_ATOMS: atom_id res chain seq x y z
N MET A 1 27.81 -12.97 -9.26
CA MET A 1 26.96 -11.76 -9.43
C MET A 1 25.77 -11.77 -8.46
N CYS A 2 24.89 -12.78 -8.52
CA CYS A 2 23.71 -12.87 -7.65
C CYS A 2 24.03 -12.82 -6.15
N LEU A 3 25.05 -13.54 -5.68
CA LEU A 3 25.48 -13.52 -4.27
C LEU A 3 26.02 -12.15 -3.80
N ALA A 4 26.71 -11.42 -4.68
CA ALA A 4 27.31 -10.12 -4.35
C ALA A 4 26.27 -8.99 -4.31
N TYR A 5 25.17 -9.11 -5.07
CA TYR A 5 24.15 -8.07 -5.23
C TYR A 5 22.76 -8.53 -4.73
N GLN A 6 22.71 -9.44 -3.74
CA GLN A 6 21.45 -9.87 -3.11
C GLN A 6 20.40 -10.35 -4.13
N ASN A 7 20.81 -11.19 -5.09
CA ASN A 7 20.03 -11.67 -6.23
C ASN A 7 19.43 -10.56 -7.12
N MET A 8 19.96 -9.34 -7.04
CA MET A 8 19.48 -8.16 -7.76
C MET A 8 18.02 -7.83 -7.46
N ALA A 9 17.51 -8.25 -6.30
CA ALA A 9 16.16 -7.90 -5.86
C ALA A 9 16.01 -6.37 -5.86
N GLN A 10 14.87 -5.88 -6.37
CA GLN A 10 14.56 -4.46 -6.56
C GLN A 10 15.41 -3.73 -7.61
N ALA A 11 16.29 -4.42 -8.35
CA ALA A 11 16.98 -3.78 -9.47
C ALA A 11 15.98 -3.36 -10.55
N ARG A 12 16.18 -2.16 -11.11
CA ARG A 12 15.33 -1.61 -12.15
C ARG A 12 15.70 -2.22 -13.51
N VAL A 13 14.71 -2.77 -14.19
CA VAL A 13 14.82 -3.28 -15.56
C VAL A 13 14.00 -2.37 -16.47
N THR A 14 14.65 -1.75 -17.44
CA THR A 14 13.99 -0.90 -18.44
C THR A 14 14.02 -1.59 -19.78
N VAL A 15 12.84 -1.89 -20.33
CA VAL A 15 12.67 -2.56 -21.61
C VAL A 15 12.26 -1.51 -22.63
N HIS A 16 13.11 -1.31 -23.64
CA HIS A 16 12.85 -0.45 -24.78
C HIS A 16 12.31 -1.32 -25.92
N MET A 17 11.05 -1.10 -26.30
CA MET A 17 10.40 -1.81 -27.41
C MET A 17 10.23 -0.85 -28.59
N THR A 18 10.80 -1.21 -29.73
CA THR A 18 10.67 -0.46 -30.98
C THR A 18 10.56 -1.40 -32.16
N PHE A 19 10.09 -0.91 -33.30
CA PHE A 19 10.15 -1.67 -34.55
C PHE A 19 11.56 -1.66 -35.11
N ALA A 20 11.99 -2.76 -35.73
CA ALA A 20 13.34 -2.90 -36.24
C ALA A 20 13.78 -1.75 -37.17
N HIS A 21 12.87 -1.24 -38.01
CA HIS A 21 13.17 -0.14 -38.94
C HIS A 21 13.36 1.23 -38.26
N TYR A 22 12.99 1.39 -36.98
CA TYR A 22 13.26 2.62 -36.23
C TYR A 22 14.59 2.59 -35.46
N LEU A 23 15.32 1.46 -35.47
CA LEU A 23 16.64 1.35 -34.84
C LEU A 23 17.64 2.32 -35.47
N ASP A 24 18.63 2.76 -34.71
CA ASP A 24 19.62 3.71 -35.18
C ASP A 24 20.52 3.15 -36.28
N ALA A 25 21.10 4.05 -37.08
CA ALA A 25 21.86 3.70 -38.27
C ALA A 25 23.07 2.79 -38.01
N CYS A 26 23.61 2.76 -36.78
CA CYS A 26 24.76 1.90 -36.45
C CYS A 26 24.41 0.40 -36.46
N ASN A 27 23.12 0.05 -36.36
CA ASN A 27 22.65 -1.32 -36.42
C ASN A 27 22.55 -1.86 -37.86
N PHE A 28 22.78 -1.03 -38.89
CA PHE A 28 22.63 -1.40 -40.30
C PHE A 28 23.91 -1.12 -41.10
N PRO A 29 24.44 -2.08 -41.88
CA PRO A 29 25.67 -1.89 -42.65
C PRO A 29 25.64 -0.69 -43.62
N GLU A 30 24.46 -0.36 -44.17
CA GLU A 30 24.26 0.77 -45.10
C GLU A 30 23.67 2.02 -44.42
N GLY A 31 23.57 2.01 -43.09
CA GLY A 31 22.84 3.01 -42.32
C GLY A 31 21.32 2.79 -42.33
N ASN A 32 20.58 3.68 -41.66
CA ASN A 32 19.12 3.61 -41.60
C ASN A 32 18.47 5.01 -41.73
N PRO A 33 17.85 5.33 -42.87
CA PRO A 33 17.15 6.60 -43.07
C PRO A 33 15.81 6.69 -42.31
N GLU A 34 15.25 5.55 -41.89
CA GLU A 34 14.00 5.48 -41.13
C GLU A 34 14.23 5.49 -39.61
N ALA A 35 15.49 5.56 -39.15
CA ALA A 35 15.86 5.60 -37.74
C ALA A 35 15.07 6.69 -37.00
N ASN A 36 14.37 6.31 -35.93
CA ASN A 36 13.57 7.25 -35.17
C ASN A 36 13.61 6.92 -33.66
N PRO A 37 14.41 7.66 -32.87
CA PRO A 37 14.54 7.40 -31.44
C PRO A 37 13.28 7.75 -30.64
N THR A 38 12.29 8.43 -31.25
CA THR A 38 11.01 8.75 -30.58
C THR A 38 9.96 7.66 -30.72
N GLN A 39 10.17 6.70 -31.63
CA GLN A 39 9.24 5.61 -31.89
C GLN A 39 9.58 4.41 -31.03
N GLU A 40 9.46 4.57 -29.72
CA GLU A 40 9.64 3.49 -28.76
C GLU A 40 8.56 3.48 -27.68
N LYS A 41 8.31 2.30 -27.15
CA LYS A 41 7.57 2.09 -25.91
C LYS A 41 8.56 1.66 -24.83
N ILE A 42 8.57 2.40 -23.73
CA ILE A 42 9.42 2.10 -22.57
C ILE A 42 8.56 1.47 -21.49
N ASP A 43 8.88 0.24 -21.11
CA ASP A 43 8.30 -0.42 -19.94
C ASP A 43 9.35 -0.52 -18.82
N VAL A 44 8.95 -0.18 -17.61
CA VAL A 44 9.81 -0.25 -16.42
C VAL A 44 9.31 -1.35 -15.51
N TYR A 45 10.23 -2.23 -15.10
CA TYR A 45 9.99 -3.31 -14.16
C TYR A 45 11.04 -3.29 -13.05
N TYR A 46 10.77 -4.04 -12.00
CA TYR A 46 11.72 -4.34 -10.94
C TYR A 46 11.88 -5.86 -10.82
N ILE A 47 13.10 -6.32 -10.56
CA ILE A 47 13.34 -7.74 -10.24
C ILE A 47 12.70 -8.02 -8.88
N ASP A 48 11.69 -8.87 -8.85
CA ASP A 48 11.03 -9.32 -7.62
C ASP A 48 11.85 -10.43 -6.97
N SER A 49 12.09 -11.52 -7.73
CA SER A 49 12.82 -12.69 -7.24
C SER A 49 13.55 -13.43 -8.37
N LYS A 50 14.59 -14.18 -7.99
CA LYS A 50 15.30 -15.11 -8.89
C LYS A 50 14.57 -16.45 -8.86
N THR A 51 14.08 -16.88 -10.02
CA THR A 51 13.28 -18.11 -10.13
C THR A 51 14.11 -19.34 -10.48
N HIS A 52 15.23 -19.16 -11.19
CA HIS A 52 16.15 -20.23 -11.57
C HIS A 52 17.59 -19.68 -11.70
N GLU A 53 18.58 -20.51 -11.37
CA GLU A 53 20.01 -20.25 -11.62
C GLU A 53 20.71 -21.59 -11.88
N ASP A 54 21.42 -21.67 -12.99
CA ASP A 54 22.40 -22.72 -13.28
C ASP A 54 23.74 -22.10 -13.73
N ASN A 55 24.68 -22.92 -14.21
CA ASN A 55 26.00 -22.44 -14.62
C ASN A 55 26.00 -21.65 -15.96
N THR A 56 24.86 -21.57 -16.64
CA THR A 56 24.70 -20.99 -17.99
C THR A 56 23.64 -19.91 -18.07
N GLU A 57 22.57 -19.98 -17.28
CA GLU A 57 21.42 -19.09 -17.34
C GLU A 57 20.85 -18.75 -15.96
N ILE A 58 20.18 -17.60 -15.90
CA ILE A 58 19.51 -17.10 -14.71
C ILE A 58 18.17 -16.52 -15.14
N HIS A 59 17.11 -16.87 -14.40
CA HIS A 59 15.76 -16.40 -14.68
C HIS A 59 15.28 -15.51 -13.53
N PHE A 60 14.66 -14.39 -13.90
CA PHE A 60 14.11 -13.41 -12.96
C PHE A 60 12.60 -13.24 -13.17
N ALA A 61 11.86 -13.21 -12.07
CA ALA A 61 10.50 -12.71 -12.05
C ALA A 61 10.53 -11.18 -11.97
N LEU A 62 9.80 -10.53 -12.87
CA LEU A 62 9.69 -9.08 -12.94
C LEU A 62 8.31 -8.64 -12.41
N SER A 63 8.29 -7.62 -11.56
CA SER A 63 7.07 -6.96 -11.10
C SER A 63 6.97 -5.56 -11.71
N SER A 64 5.77 -5.16 -12.14
CA SER A 64 5.56 -3.78 -12.57
C SER A 64 5.48 -2.84 -11.35
N PRO A 65 5.80 -1.55 -11.51
CA PRO A 65 5.61 -0.54 -10.47
C PRO A 65 4.15 -0.47 -9.97
N ALA A 66 3.18 -0.90 -10.78
CA ALA A 66 1.77 -0.89 -10.44
C ALA A 66 1.35 -2.07 -9.56
N ASP A 67 2.08 -3.19 -9.58
CA ASP A 67 1.67 -4.43 -8.90
C ASP A 67 1.79 -4.34 -7.37
N LEU A 68 2.58 -3.38 -6.84
CA LEU A 68 2.96 -3.32 -5.41
C LEU A 68 3.08 -1.91 -4.82
N GLN A 69 2.41 -0.90 -5.39
CA GLN A 69 2.39 0.42 -4.75
C GLN A 69 1.52 0.43 -3.48
N GLY A 70 2.15 0.15 -2.33
CA GLY A 70 1.79 0.70 -1.02
C GLY A 70 1.04 -0.21 -0.05
N ILE A 71 0.60 -1.41 -0.46
CA ILE A 71 -0.14 -2.30 0.44
C ILE A 71 0.81 -3.30 1.10
N ARG A 72 1.29 -2.97 2.30
CA ARG A 72 1.92 -3.97 3.18
C ARG A 72 0.81 -4.85 3.78
N ILE A 73 0.75 -6.10 3.36
CA ILE A 73 -0.05 -7.14 4.04
C ILE A 73 0.71 -7.49 5.33
N PRO A 74 0.09 -7.42 6.51
CA PRO A 74 -1.34 -7.31 6.79
C PRO A 74 -1.83 -5.86 6.92
N THR A 75 -2.88 -5.51 6.19
CA THR A 75 -3.52 -4.18 6.26
C THR A 75 -4.23 -3.92 7.59
N ARG A 76 -4.54 -4.97 8.36
CA ARG A 76 -5.18 -4.91 9.68
C ARG A 76 -4.30 -5.64 10.70
N GLN A 77 -3.77 -4.91 11.65
CA GLN A 77 -3.05 -5.48 12.79
C GLN A 77 -4.03 -5.77 13.94
N ILE A 78 -3.73 -6.78 14.75
CA ILE A 78 -4.48 -7.03 16.00
C ILE A 78 -3.99 -6.01 17.03
N HIS A 79 -4.77 -4.97 17.27
CA HIS A 79 -4.46 -3.90 18.21
C HIS A 79 -5.72 -3.42 18.94
N SER A 80 -5.54 -2.75 20.08
CA SER A 80 -6.63 -2.30 20.94
C SER A 80 -7.34 -1.03 20.46
N LEU A 81 -6.89 -0.37 19.40
CA LEU A 81 -7.54 0.83 18.86
C LEU A 81 -8.55 0.47 17.76
N CYS A 82 -9.55 1.32 17.57
CA CYS A 82 -10.59 1.15 16.58
C CYS A 82 -10.03 1.36 15.17
N THR A 83 -9.98 0.30 14.36
CA THR A 83 -9.56 0.39 12.96
C THR A 83 -10.40 1.38 12.15
N TRP A 84 -11.69 1.54 12.47
CA TRP A 84 -12.56 2.49 11.76
C TRP A 84 -12.13 3.93 12.00
N CYS A 85 -11.80 4.25 13.25
CA CYS A 85 -11.30 5.57 13.61
C CYS A 85 -9.94 5.85 12.94
N MET A 86 -8.98 4.93 13.09
CA MET A 86 -7.62 5.06 12.54
C MET A 86 -7.58 5.20 11.01
N ARG A 87 -8.64 4.76 10.31
CA ARG A 87 -8.77 4.88 8.85
C ARG A 87 -9.64 6.07 8.42
N GLY A 88 -10.03 6.97 9.33
CA GLY A 88 -10.87 8.12 9.01
C GLY A 88 -12.31 7.75 8.62
N LEU A 89 -12.78 6.58 9.07
CA LEU A 89 -14.12 6.06 8.84
C LEU A 89 -15.08 6.33 10.02
N TYR A 90 -14.70 7.22 10.95
CA TYR A 90 -15.61 7.70 11.98
C TYR A 90 -16.86 8.32 11.33
N ARG A 91 -18.06 7.97 11.83
CA ARG A 91 -19.38 8.33 11.25
C ARG A 91 -19.64 7.86 9.81
N LYS A 92 -18.76 7.02 9.24
CA LYS A 92 -18.92 6.39 7.92
C LYS A 92 -19.06 4.87 8.08
N SER A 93 -19.45 4.18 7.01
CA SER A 93 -19.39 2.72 7.01
C SER A 93 -17.94 2.26 7.19
N PRO A 94 -17.64 1.31 8.10
CA PRO A 94 -18.56 0.49 8.90
C PRO A 94 -18.79 0.97 10.36
N CYS A 95 -18.23 2.10 10.79
CA CYS A 95 -18.48 2.65 12.14
C CYS A 95 -19.94 3.05 12.33
N ASN A 96 -20.54 3.72 11.33
CA ASN A 96 -21.95 4.09 11.26
C ASN A 96 -22.50 4.83 12.49
N TYR A 97 -21.66 5.54 13.25
CA TYR A 97 -22.14 6.39 14.33
C TYR A 97 -22.90 7.60 13.75
N THR A 98 -24.22 7.64 13.98
CA THR A 98 -25.10 8.74 13.54
C THR A 98 -25.72 9.51 14.71
N GLY A 99 -25.21 9.29 15.93
CA GLY A 99 -25.71 9.95 17.14
C GLY A 99 -25.28 11.43 17.24
N ASP A 100 -25.92 12.13 18.16
CA ASP A 100 -25.79 13.55 18.45
C ASP A 100 -24.90 13.84 19.68
N ARG A 101 -24.32 12.81 20.31
CA ARG A 101 -23.29 12.99 21.34
C ARG A 101 -21.94 13.22 20.68
N TYR A 102 -21.29 14.32 21.04
CA TYR A 102 -20.01 14.73 20.48
C TYR A 102 -18.92 14.70 21.55
N PHE A 103 -17.71 14.29 21.17
CA PHE A 103 -16.54 14.30 22.05
C PHE A 103 -15.32 14.77 21.27
N ASP A 104 -14.37 15.43 21.92
CA ASP A 104 -13.08 15.78 21.30
C ASP A 104 -12.15 14.56 21.15
N GLU A 105 -10.97 14.76 20.55
CA GLU A 105 -9.99 13.70 20.29
C GLU A 105 -9.48 13.02 21.59
N ASP A 106 -9.47 13.76 22.70
CA ASP A 106 -9.10 13.26 24.02
C ASP A 106 -10.26 12.53 24.73
N GLY A 107 -11.46 12.50 24.13
CA GLY A 107 -12.65 11.83 24.66
C GLY A 107 -13.47 12.68 25.63
N ASN A 108 -13.24 13.99 25.72
CA ASN A 108 -14.04 14.89 26.54
C ASN A 108 -15.33 15.28 25.82
N PRO A 109 -16.48 15.34 26.51
CA PRO A 109 -17.74 15.72 25.88
C PRO A 109 -17.71 17.17 25.41
N THR A 110 -18.22 17.41 24.21
CA THR A 110 -18.35 18.74 23.61
C THR A 110 -19.77 18.98 23.13
N HIS A 111 -20.20 20.24 23.14
CA HIS A 111 -21.47 20.66 22.53
C HIS A 111 -21.29 21.22 21.12
N ASP A 112 -20.04 21.42 20.69
CA ASP A 112 -19.69 21.91 19.37
C ASP A 112 -19.45 20.72 18.42
N PRO A 113 -20.33 20.50 17.42
CA PRO A 113 -20.17 19.41 16.46
C PRO A 113 -18.90 19.50 15.61
N SER A 114 -18.35 20.71 15.41
CA SER A 114 -17.13 20.91 14.62
C SER A 114 -15.88 20.35 15.30
N ARG A 115 -15.94 20.16 16.62
CA ARG A 115 -14.87 19.60 17.45
C ARG A 115 -15.03 18.10 17.71
N ASP A 116 -16.04 17.46 17.12
CA ASP A 116 -16.27 16.03 17.31
C ASP A 116 -15.21 15.19 16.58
N SER A 117 -14.37 14.54 17.37
CA SER A 117 -13.34 13.61 16.89
C SER A 117 -13.38 12.32 17.71
N CYS A 118 -13.10 11.20 17.06
CA CYS A 118 -13.00 9.92 17.75
C CYS A 118 -11.52 9.68 18.10
N GLY A 119 -11.21 9.37 19.37
CA GLY A 119 -9.87 8.97 19.80
C GLY A 119 -9.53 7.50 19.47
N GLY A 120 -10.53 6.72 19.04
CA GLY A 120 -10.37 5.33 18.64
C GLY A 120 -10.30 4.34 19.79
N LEU A 121 -10.59 4.74 21.02
CA LEU A 121 -10.64 3.85 22.19
C LEU A 121 -12.01 3.19 22.32
N MET A 122 -12.07 2.06 23.03
CA MET A 122 -13.35 1.40 23.32
C MET A 122 -14.25 2.28 24.19
N SER A 123 -13.68 3.10 25.07
CA SER A 123 -14.38 4.11 25.86
C SER A 123 -15.16 5.09 24.99
N ASP A 124 -14.61 5.47 23.83
CA ASP A 124 -15.24 6.44 22.93
C ASP A 124 -16.49 5.86 22.29
N CYS A 125 -16.44 4.58 21.91
CA CYS A 125 -17.61 3.86 21.42
C CYS A 125 -18.66 3.71 22.51
N LYS A 126 -18.26 3.40 23.75
CA LYS A 126 -19.19 3.31 24.91
C LYS A 126 -19.86 4.64 25.21
N ALA A 127 -19.13 5.75 25.19
CA ALA A 127 -19.69 7.08 25.45
C ALA A 127 -20.74 7.47 24.39
N ARG A 128 -20.50 7.08 23.13
CA ARG A 128 -21.35 7.39 21.97
C ARG A 128 -22.57 6.47 21.82
N HIS A 129 -22.38 5.16 21.93
CA HIS A 129 -23.44 4.16 21.74
C HIS A 129 -24.12 3.72 23.05
N GLY A 130 -23.50 4.00 24.20
CA GLY A 130 -23.93 3.53 25.52
C GLY A 130 -23.15 2.30 25.99
N GLU A 131 -22.96 2.18 27.31
CA GLU A 131 -22.15 1.14 27.95
C GLU A 131 -22.69 -0.29 27.69
N ALA A 132 -24.01 -0.43 27.61
CA ALA A 132 -24.68 -1.72 27.44
C ALA A 132 -25.04 -2.05 25.98
N ALA A 133 -24.73 -1.17 25.03
CA ALA A 133 -25.06 -1.38 23.63
C ALA A 133 -24.06 -2.32 22.95
N GLN A 134 -24.49 -2.99 21.87
CA GLN A 134 -23.55 -3.66 20.98
C GLN A 134 -22.72 -2.60 20.25
N LEU A 135 -21.41 -2.58 20.52
CA LEU A 135 -20.52 -1.55 20.00
C LEU A 135 -19.98 -1.95 18.62
N PRO A 136 -20.10 -1.10 17.57
CA PRO A 136 -19.47 -1.31 16.28
C PRO A 136 -17.96 -1.00 16.33
N PHE A 137 -17.26 -1.55 17.32
CA PHE A 137 -15.84 -1.30 17.57
C PHE A 137 -14.96 -2.13 16.63
N GLY A 138 -14.03 -1.46 15.93
CA GLY A 138 -13.17 -2.11 14.93
C GLY A 138 -11.88 -2.72 15.48
N GLY A 139 -11.58 -2.55 16.78
CA GLY A 139 -10.35 -3.02 17.41
C GLY A 139 -10.51 -4.33 18.19
N PHE A 140 -9.40 -4.79 18.76
CA PHE A 140 -9.31 -6.01 19.58
C PHE A 140 -8.88 -5.65 21.01
N PRO A 141 -9.78 -5.27 21.92
CA PRO A 141 -9.43 -4.83 23.28
C PRO A 141 -8.63 -5.88 24.06
N GLY A 142 -8.90 -7.17 23.80
CA GLY A 142 -8.20 -8.30 24.40
C GLY A 142 -6.69 -8.31 24.15
N SER A 143 -6.23 -7.68 23.06
CA SER A 143 -4.80 -7.60 22.72
C SER A 143 -3.97 -6.77 23.71
N ALA A 144 -4.61 -5.86 24.45
CA ALA A 144 -3.95 -5.02 25.44
C ALA A 144 -4.06 -5.55 26.88
N LEU A 145 -4.64 -6.74 27.10
CA LEU A 145 -4.82 -7.32 28.44
C LEU A 145 -3.50 -7.68 29.13
N LEU A 146 -2.41 -7.86 28.36
CA LEU A 146 -1.08 -8.24 28.86
C LEU A 146 -0.11 -7.05 28.91
N ARG A 147 -0.57 -5.84 29.28
CA ARG A 147 0.34 -4.75 29.62
C ARG A 147 0.98 -5.05 30.98
N LYS A 148 2.23 -5.53 30.95
CA LYS A 148 3.15 -5.46 32.10
C LYS A 148 3.72 -4.05 32.21
#